data_AF-A0A353VRJ6-F1
#
_entry.id   AF-A0A353VRJ6-F1
#
_cell.length_a   1.000
_cell.length_b   1.000
_cell.length_c   1.000
_cell.angle_alpha   90.00
_cell.angle_beta   90.00
_cell.angle_gamma   90.00
#
_symmetry.space_group_name_H-M   'P 1'
#
loop_
_entity.id
_entity.type
_entity.pdbx_description
1 polymer ?
#
loop_
_entity_poly.entity_id
_entity_poly.type
_entity_poly.pdbx_seq_one_letter_code
_entity_poly.pdbx_strand_id
1 'polypeptide(L)'
;MSKIKSIIAAFAVMLPFLSASILTSCDKDVNVSGVQIQPETVVLGIGETQKITVSVTPSDATDPTYSLESSDASVATVQNDVVTAVAPGEAVITATTADGSLKATCKVTVVKHVEDITISPTQVKVTVGETQEISVEFTPSDATNKEVEWVSSKPEVASVAGGVVTGVAVGEALITATSVDGGFSAACKVTVEEEFNGIVATTAGGYYCGDQYGTGYDNDLLFLLSGNVKEGGLSLAGKGTALWLDLNLPKTGATKLPANHYIPILSDDQEQSYTWLPGTEMGAWGIVGSFIYSYQEGDTEPQYIMAEKGTVDVTVDGSEYTVDAVITAGGKEYKFRYTGSIVLKDVKDAGDPPVEEYTEIDLGKELTQAYLEFDGDIYKTGGVSNNWLIYLADSQVDFTSQSLVGPGKIMMLELNTAPSAGKELSEGTYNVLNPTEITSSASLAPFTVVPGLVNDNAVYGTWYLATETKGGQFQPLCGAQKGTVTVKKSGKTYTIDFDVTDDDYKISVKGSYTGVPSFYDGTATTSSLSIRSAASSGKALNVRNLARRQAFRK
;
A
#
# COMPACT_ATOMS: atom_id res chain seq x y z
N MET A 1 -6.10 -33.01 -109.55
CA MET A 1 -6.34 -33.76 -110.80
C MET A 1 -5.53 -35.03 -110.79
N SER A 2 -6.18 -36.19 -110.99
CA SER A 2 -5.58 -37.46 -111.44
C SER A 2 -4.59 -38.15 -110.48
N LYS A 3 -4.59 -39.46 -110.21
CA LYS A 3 -5.34 -40.70 -110.54
C LYS A 3 -4.71 -41.70 -109.55
N ILE A 4 -5.44 -42.47 -108.74
CA ILE A 4 -6.20 -43.68 -109.11
C ILE A 4 -5.32 -44.79 -109.72
N LYS A 5 -5.46 -45.99 -109.12
CA LYS A 5 -5.31 -47.35 -109.69
C LYS A 5 -3.87 -47.91 -109.80
N SER A 6 -3.59 -49.20 -109.56
CA SER A 6 -4.33 -50.36 -109.06
C SER A 6 -3.53 -51.63 -109.44
N ILE A 7 -3.81 -52.74 -108.75
CA ILE A 7 -4.12 -54.07 -109.32
C ILE A 7 -2.98 -55.10 -109.59
N ILE A 8 -2.95 -56.12 -108.69
CA ILE A 8 -3.38 -57.54 -108.89
C ILE A 8 -2.41 -58.60 -109.48
N ALA A 9 -2.46 -59.75 -108.78
CA ALA A 9 -2.36 -61.16 -109.21
C ALA A 9 -0.97 -61.76 -109.51
N ALA A 10 -0.69 -63.04 -109.26
CA ALA A 10 -1.48 -64.15 -108.69
C ALA A 10 -0.56 -65.37 -108.44
N PHE A 11 -0.94 -66.19 -107.45
CA PHE A 11 -0.93 -67.67 -107.38
C PHE A 11 0.27 -68.47 -107.92
N ALA A 12 0.92 -69.25 -107.05
CA ALA A 12 0.58 -70.67 -106.84
C ALA A 12 1.53 -71.39 -105.84
N VAL A 13 0.93 -71.80 -104.72
CA VAL A 13 1.07 -73.09 -103.98
C VAL A 13 2.40 -73.86 -104.04
N MET A 14 3.12 -73.89 -102.90
CA MET A 14 3.52 -75.12 -102.20
C MET A 14 4.29 -74.75 -100.90
N LEU A 15 3.64 -74.89 -99.75
CA LEU A 15 4.32 -75.25 -98.49
C LEU A 15 4.31 -76.79 -98.39
N PRO A 16 5.21 -77.45 -97.63
CA PRO A 16 6.03 -76.86 -96.56
C PRO A 16 7.50 -77.29 -96.58
N PHE A 17 8.42 -76.36 -96.30
CA PHE A 17 9.61 -76.70 -95.50
C PHE A 17 9.91 -75.51 -94.59
N LEU A 18 9.51 -75.68 -93.34
CA LEU A 18 9.81 -74.79 -92.23
C LEU A 18 11.31 -74.91 -91.93
N SER A 19 12.15 -74.19 -92.65
CA SER A 19 13.49 -73.85 -92.17
C SER A 19 13.37 -72.52 -91.44
N ALA A 20 13.17 -72.60 -90.12
CA ALA A 20 13.34 -71.47 -89.22
C ALA A 20 14.77 -70.95 -89.38
N SER A 21 14.93 -69.92 -90.22
CA SER A 21 16.09 -69.05 -90.16
C SER A 21 15.89 -68.19 -88.93
N ILE A 22 16.40 -68.68 -87.80
CA ILE A 22 16.55 -67.89 -86.60
C ILE A 22 17.49 -66.75 -87.00
N LEU A 23 16.93 -65.57 -87.26
CA LEU A 23 17.67 -64.32 -87.13
C LEU A 23 17.97 -64.20 -85.63
N THR A 24 19.09 -64.78 -85.21
CA THR A 24 19.70 -64.44 -83.93
C THR A 24 20.16 -63.00 -84.09
N SER A 25 19.26 -62.07 -83.75
CA SER A 25 19.68 -60.74 -83.32
C SER A 25 20.68 -60.98 -82.20
N CYS A 26 21.94 -60.63 -82.44
CA CYS A 26 22.90 -60.49 -81.35
C CYS A 26 22.43 -59.28 -80.56
N ASP A 27 21.52 -59.51 -79.62
CA ASP A 27 21.07 -58.47 -78.69
C ASP A 27 22.31 -58.10 -77.87
N LYS A 28 22.91 -56.97 -78.22
CA LYS A 28 24.13 -56.50 -77.57
C LYS A 28 23.70 -56.05 -76.18
N ASP A 29 24.07 -56.83 -75.18
CA ASP A 29 23.85 -56.50 -73.78
C ASP A 29 24.39 -55.08 -73.46
N VAL A 30 23.48 -54.14 -73.20
CA VAL A 30 23.76 -52.76 -72.84
C VAL A 30 23.77 -52.67 -71.33
N ASN A 31 24.97 -52.72 -70.76
CA ASN A 31 25.17 -52.67 -69.31
C ASN A 31 24.83 -51.28 -68.76
N VAL A 32 24.27 -51.25 -67.55
CA VAL A 32 24.10 -50.02 -66.80
C VAL A 32 25.47 -49.44 -66.43
N SER A 33 25.63 -48.13 -66.61
CA SER A 33 26.84 -47.37 -66.36
C SER A 33 26.67 -46.22 -65.37
N GLY A 34 25.42 -45.87 -65.02
CA GLY A 34 25.12 -44.85 -64.02
C GLY A 34 23.70 -44.97 -63.46
N VAL A 35 23.52 -44.56 -62.21
CA VAL A 35 22.22 -44.37 -61.56
C VAL A 35 22.22 -43.02 -60.83
N GLN A 36 21.11 -42.29 -60.90
CA GLN A 36 20.93 -41.02 -60.19
C GLN A 36 19.53 -40.95 -59.59
N ILE A 37 19.40 -40.23 -58.48
CA ILE A 37 18.13 -39.96 -57.79
C ILE A 37 17.96 -38.46 -57.62
N GLN A 38 16.77 -37.95 -57.92
CA GLN A 38 16.42 -36.54 -57.73
C GLN A 38 15.09 -36.37 -56.98
N PRO A 39 15.00 -35.43 -56.03
CA PRO A 39 16.10 -34.61 -55.49
C PRO A 39 17.10 -35.42 -54.65
N GLU A 40 18.33 -34.93 -54.50
CA GLU A 40 19.36 -35.57 -53.66
C GLU A 40 19.12 -35.33 -52.16
N THR A 41 18.35 -34.29 -51.81
CA THR A 41 17.96 -33.96 -50.43
C THR A 41 16.53 -33.46 -50.37
N VAL A 42 15.77 -33.85 -49.35
CA VAL A 42 14.41 -33.34 -49.09
C VAL A 42 14.17 -33.17 -47.59
N VAL A 43 13.43 -32.13 -47.23
CA VAL A 43 12.88 -31.92 -45.87
C VAL A 43 11.37 -32.09 -45.94
N LEU A 44 10.79 -32.93 -45.07
CA LEU A 44 9.36 -33.24 -45.07
C LEU A 44 8.77 -33.13 -43.66
N GLY A 45 7.55 -32.60 -43.56
CA GLY A 45 6.71 -32.72 -42.37
C GLY A 45 6.20 -34.15 -42.17
N ILE A 46 5.86 -34.53 -40.94
CA ILE A 46 5.26 -35.85 -40.65
C ILE A 46 4.03 -36.09 -41.52
N GLY A 47 3.99 -37.22 -42.23
CA GLY A 47 2.91 -37.60 -43.14
C GLY A 47 2.98 -36.98 -44.54
N GLU A 48 3.88 -36.03 -44.78
CA GLU A 48 4.12 -35.50 -46.12
C GLU A 48 4.82 -36.53 -47.02
N THR A 49 4.67 -36.33 -48.34
CA THR A 49 5.23 -37.24 -49.34
C THR A 49 6.01 -36.49 -50.40
N GLN A 50 7.07 -37.12 -50.92
CA GLN A 50 7.87 -36.62 -52.02
C GLN A 50 8.04 -37.71 -53.07
N LYS A 51 7.66 -37.40 -54.32
CA LYS A 51 8.02 -38.26 -55.44
C LYS A 51 9.49 -38.06 -55.80
N ILE A 52 10.25 -39.14 -55.86
CA ILE A 52 11.64 -39.17 -56.34
C ILE A 52 11.68 -39.66 -57.78
N THR A 53 12.70 -39.22 -58.54
CA THR A 53 12.96 -39.71 -59.89
C THR A 53 14.29 -40.45 -59.89
N VAL A 54 14.26 -41.73 -60.23
CA VAL A 54 15.47 -42.54 -60.46
C VAL A 54 15.73 -42.62 -61.95
N SER A 55 16.95 -42.31 -62.37
CA SER A 55 17.38 -42.41 -63.77
C SER A 55 18.56 -43.36 -63.90
N VAL A 56 18.50 -44.24 -64.89
CA VAL A 56 19.52 -45.25 -65.20
C VAL A 56 20.14 -44.91 -66.55
N THR A 57 21.48 -44.95 -66.64
CA THR A 57 22.24 -44.58 -67.84
C THR A 57 23.02 -45.79 -68.39
N PRO A 58 22.95 -46.09 -69.69
CA PRO A 58 22.12 -45.41 -70.70
C PRO A 58 20.64 -45.81 -70.56
N SER A 59 19.72 -44.99 -71.09
CA SER A 59 18.27 -45.20 -70.95
C SER A 59 17.75 -46.44 -71.69
N ASP A 60 18.53 -46.99 -72.61
CA ASP A 60 18.29 -48.22 -73.35
C ASP A 60 19.08 -49.41 -72.80
N ALA A 61 19.55 -49.34 -71.54
CA ALA A 61 20.15 -50.47 -70.86
C ALA A 61 19.24 -51.70 -70.91
N THR A 62 19.85 -52.89 -71.08
CA THR A 62 19.12 -54.15 -71.23
C THR A 62 18.29 -54.49 -69.99
N ASP A 63 18.73 -54.05 -68.80
CA ASP A 63 17.96 -54.09 -67.55
C ASP A 63 18.04 -52.73 -66.83
N PRO A 64 17.07 -51.81 -67.05
CA PRO A 64 17.05 -50.51 -66.39
C PRO A 64 16.35 -50.56 -65.02
N THR A 65 16.07 -51.74 -64.49
CA THR A 65 15.35 -51.87 -63.20
C THR A 65 16.24 -51.52 -62.01
N TYR A 66 15.62 -51.09 -60.93
CA TYR A 66 16.28 -50.70 -59.70
C TYR A 66 15.40 -51.06 -58.49
N SER A 67 16.01 -51.15 -57.32
CA SER A 67 15.33 -51.25 -56.04
C SER A 67 15.55 -49.99 -55.21
N LEU A 68 14.57 -49.68 -54.36
CA LEU A 68 14.64 -48.58 -53.40
C LEU A 68 14.57 -49.13 -51.99
N GLU A 69 15.46 -48.65 -51.14
CA GLU A 69 15.52 -49.01 -49.73
C GLU A 69 15.72 -47.77 -48.87
N SER A 70 15.02 -47.71 -47.73
CA SER A 70 15.27 -46.69 -46.71
C SER A 70 16.25 -47.22 -45.68
N SER A 71 17.21 -46.39 -45.28
CA SER A 71 18.11 -46.72 -44.16
C SER A 71 17.37 -46.83 -42.82
N ASP A 72 16.23 -46.15 -42.67
CA ASP A 72 15.37 -46.20 -41.48
C ASP A 72 13.90 -45.99 -41.86
N ALA A 73 13.16 -47.09 -41.98
CA ALA A 73 11.74 -47.08 -42.31
C ALA A 73 10.85 -46.50 -41.18
N SER A 74 11.36 -46.38 -39.94
CA SER A 74 10.63 -45.73 -38.85
C SER A 74 10.66 -44.19 -38.97
N VAL A 75 11.61 -43.64 -39.73
CA VAL A 75 11.75 -42.21 -40.02
C VAL A 75 11.12 -41.87 -41.38
N ALA A 76 11.46 -42.60 -42.44
CA ALA A 76 10.89 -42.40 -43.77
C ALA A 76 10.78 -43.72 -44.55
N THR A 77 9.66 -43.92 -45.24
CA THR A 77 9.42 -45.09 -46.10
C THR A 77 9.48 -44.70 -47.57
N VAL A 78 9.71 -45.66 -48.46
CA VAL A 78 9.66 -45.45 -49.91
C VAL A 78 8.89 -46.57 -50.58
N GLN A 79 7.90 -46.22 -51.39
CA GLN A 79 7.10 -47.18 -52.16
C GLN A 79 6.68 -46.55 -53.49
N ASN A 80 6.85 -47.28 -54.60
CA ASN A 80 6.49 -46.81 -55.95
C ASN A 80 7.06 -45.41 -56.26
N ASP A 81 8.35 -45.21 -55.96
CA ASP A 81 9.07 -43.93 -56.11
C ASP A 81 8.49 -42.75 -55.30
N VAL A 82 7.66 -43.02 -54.30
CA VAL A 82 7.14 -42.01 -53.36
C VAL A 82 7.72 -42.26 -51.98
N VAL A 83 8.45 -41.27 -51.48
CA VAL A 83 8.95 -41.21 -50.11
C VAL A 83 7.83 -40.67 -49.21
N THR A 84 7.54 -41.33 -48.10
CA THR A 84 6.57 -40.87 -47.09
C THR A 84 7.27 -40.67 -45.75
N ALA A 85 7.12 -39.48 -45.16
CA ALA A 85 7.68 -39.15 -43.85
C ALA A 85 6.86 -39.78 -42.71
N VAL A 86 7.53 -40.43 -41.75
CA VAL A 86 6.88 -41.20 -40.68
C VAL A 86 7.11 -40.55 -39.30
N ALA A 87 8.35 -40.28 -38.93
CA ALA A 87 8.70 -39.69 -37.63
C ALA A 87 9.93 -38.78 -37.75
N PRO A 88 10.11 -37.79 -36.84
CA PRO A 88 11.24 -36.87 -36.90
C PRO A 88 12.58 -37.59 -36.87
N GLY A 89 13.50 -37.19 -37.74
CA GLY A 89 14.82 -37.82 -37.87
C GLY A 89 15.41 -37.68 -39.26
N GLU A 90 16.54 -38.36 -39.50
CA GLU A 90 17.16 -38.44 -40.83
C GLU A 90 17.16 -39.88 -41.34
N ALA A 91 16.79 -40.07 -42.60
CA ALA A 91 16.88 -41.34 -43.31
C ALA A 91 17.50 -41.11 -44.70
N VAL A 92 18.11 -42.14 -45.28
CA VAL A 92 18.68 -42.11 -46.62
C VAL A 92 17.96 -43.13 -47.48
N ILE A 93 17.34 -42.66 -48.57
CA ILE A 93 16.75 -43.53 -49.59
C ILE A 93 17.83 -43.88 -50.61
N THR A 94 18.09 -45.17 -50.80
CA THR A 94 19.12 -45.66 -51.72
C THR A 94 18.46 -46.37 -52.90
N ALA A 95 18.71 -45.87 -54.11
CA ALA A 95 18.44 -46.58 -55.35
C ALA A 95 19.62 -47.49 -55.69
N THR A 96 19.38 -48.78 -55.89
CA THR A 96 20.40 -49.77 -56.29
C THR A 96 20.00 -50.38 -57.63
N THR A 97 20.93 -50.43 -58.60
CA THR A 97 20.68 -51.09 -59.90
C THR A 97 20.43 -52.59 -59.71
N ALA A 98 19.73 -53.22 -60.65
CA ALA A 98 19.34 -54.64 -60.57
C ALA A 98 20.52 -55.61 -60.31
N ASP A 99 21.69 -55.31 -60.87
CA ASP A 99 22.93 -56.05 -60.69
C ASP A 99 23.66 -55.76 -59.37
N GLY A 100 23.18 -54.78 -58.59
CA GLY A 100 23.75 -54.34 -57.32
C GLY A 100 25.01 -53.46 -57.44
N SER A 101 25.47 -53.14 -58.64
CA SER A 101 26.80 -52.57 -58.86
C SER A 101 26.86 -51.06 -58.63
N LEU A 102 25.75 -50.33 -58.80
CA LEU A 102 25.68 -48.89 -58.70
C LEU A 102 24.60 -48.43 -57.72
N LYS A 103 24.87 -47.33 -57.01
CA LYS A 103 23.98 -46.75 -56.00
C LYS A 103 23.87 -45.24 -56.15
N ALA A 104 22.67 -44.72 -55.93
CA ALA A 104 22.40 -43.29 -55.76
C ALA A 104 21.54 -43.06 -54.53
N THR A 105 21.71 -41.92 -53.86
CA THR A 105 21.07 -41.67 -52.55
C THR A 105 20.33 -40.35 -52.50
N CYS A 106 19.18 -40.34 -51.83
CA CYS A 106 18.43 -39.15 -51.44
C CYS A 106 18.41 -39.06 -49.90
N LYS A 107 18.93 -37.97 -49.33
CA LYS A 107 18.84 -37.71 -47.90
C LYS A 107 17.48 -37.10 -47.56
N VAL A 108 16.75 -37.72 -46.65
CA VAL A 108 15.44 -37.29 -46.17
C VAL A 108 15.60 -36.82 -44.72
N THR A 109 15.23 -35.58 -44.43
CA THR A 109 15.12 -35.05 -43.07
C THR A 109 13.63 -34.84 -42.76
N VAL A 110 13.11 -35.56 -41.78
CA VAL A 110 11.72 -35.43 -41.33
C VAL A 110 11.67 -34.50 -40.13
N VAL A 111 10.79 -33.49 -40.19
CA VAL A 111 10.59 -32.50 -39.13
C VAL A 111 9.17 -32.56 -38.59
N LYS A 112 9.02 -32.16 -37.32
CA LYS A 112 7.72 -31.92 -36.69
C LYS A 112 7.43 -30.43 -36.74
N HIS A 113 6.41 -30.03 -37.49
CA HIS A 113 6.06 -28.62 -37.62
C HIS A 113 5.38 -28.08 -36.36
N VAL A 114 5.54 -26.79 -36.12
CA VAL A 114 4.67 -26.03 -35.23
C VAL A 114 3.25 -25.98 -35.82
N GLU A 115 2.25 -26.16 -34.97
CA GLU A 115 0.82 -26.07 -35.32
C GLU A 115 0.12 -24.89 -34.64
N ASP A 116 0.65 -24.43 -33.49
CA ASP A 116 0.18 -23.23 -32.79
C ASP A 116 1.23 -22.75 -31.77
N ILE A 117 1.11 -21.50 -31.32
CA ILE A 117 1.88 -20.96 -30.19
C ILE A 117 0.98 -20.18 -29.21
N THR A 118 1.34 -20.22 -27.93
CA THR A 118 0.74 -19.36 -26.90
C THR A 118 1.82 -18.57 -26.18
N ILE A 119 1.44 -17.44 -25.57
CA ILE A 119 2.34 -16.57 -24.83
C ILE A 119 1.88 -16.46 -23.38
N SER A 120 2.80 -16.53 -22.44
CA SER A 120 2.50 -16.43 -21.01
C SER A 120 3.52 -15.58 -20.28
N PRO A 121 3.08 -14.63 -19.43
CA PRO A 121 1.71 -14.14 -19.28
C PRO A 121 1.20 -13.32 -20.51
N THR A 122 -0.12 -13.21 -20.67
CA THR A 122 -0.77 -12.43 -21.75
C THR A 122 -0.86 -10.93 -21.47
N GLN A 123 -0.59 -10.51 -20.23
CA GLN A 123 -0.44 -9.12 -19.85
C GLN A 123 0.62 -8.98 -18.75
N VAL A 124 1.45 -7.95 -18.83
CA VAL A 124 2.44 -7.60 -17.81
C VAL A 124 2.43 -6.10 -17.51
N LYS A 125 2.79 -5.76 -16.27
CA LYS A 125 3.16 -4.40 -15.87
C LYS A 125 4.67 -4.35 -15.64
N VAL A 126 5.35 -3.36 -16.22
CA VAL A 126 6.81 -3.20 -16.11
C VAL A 126 7.13 -1.77 -15.69
N THR A 127 8.08 -1.58 -14.78
CA THR A 127 8.55 -0.23 -14.44
C THR A 127 9.55 0.27 -15.48
N VAL A 128 9.58 1.56 -15.78
CA VAL A 128 10.61 2.14 -16.67
C VAL A 128 12.01 1.72 -16.20
N GLY A 129 12.81 1.17 -17.10
CA GLY A 129 14.16 0.66 -16.83
C GLY A 129 14.22 -0.81 -16.39
N GLU A 130 13.11 -1.39 -15.92
CA GLU A 130 13.03 -2.77 -15.46
C GLU A 130 12.68 -3.74 -16.59
N THR A 131 12.90 -5.04 -16.32
CA THR A 131 12.65 -6.11 -17.28
C THR A 131 11.67 -7.16 -16.77
N GLN A 132 10.91 -7.77 -17.67
CA GLN A 132 10.01 -8.88 -17.40
C GLN A 132 10.15 -9.96 -18.48
N GLU A 133 10.31 -11.21 -18.07
CA GLU A 133 10.32 -12.36 -18.98
C GLU A 133 8.89 -12.78 -19.35
N ILE A 134 8.71 -13.11 -20.63
CA ILE A 134 7.52 -13.75 -21.18
C ILE A 134 7.97 -14.98 -21.99
N SER A 135 7.22 -16.07 -21.90
CA SER A 135 7.55 -17.33 -22.55
C SER A 135 6.56 -17.66 -23.68
N VAL A 136 7.03 -18.45 -24.65
CA VAL A 136 6.21 -19.04 -25.71
C VAL A 136 6.11 -20.54 -25.48
N GLU A 137 4.88 -21.06 -25.46
CA GLU A 137 4.63 -22.49 -25.50
C GLU A 137 4.23 -22.90 -26.92
N PHE A 138 4.79 -24.01 -27.40
CA PHE A 138 4.54 -24.52 -28.75
C PHE A 138 3.60 -25.72 -28.69
N THR A 139 2.68 -25.78 -29.64
CA THR A 139 1.90 -26.98 -29.92
C THR A 139 2.28 -27.48 -31.31
N PRO A 140 2.74 -28.74 -31.45
CA PRO A 140 3.14 -29.67 -30.38
C PRO A 140 4.42 -29.20 -29.65
N SER A 141 4.58 -29.59 -28.38
CA SER A 141 5.68 -29.09 -27.52
C SER A 141 7.06 -29.61 -27.89
N ASP A 142 7.17 -30.56 -28.80
CA ASP A 142 8.38 -31.17 -29.36
C ASP A 142 8.55 -30.85 -30.86
N ALA A 143 7.93 -29.78 -31.35
CA ALA A 143 8.20 -29.24 -32.69
C ALA A 143 9.71 -29.04 -32.92
N THR A 144 10.18 -29.31 -34.14
CA THR A 144 11.61 -29.35 -34.46
C THR A 144 12.24 -27.96 -34.52
N ASN A 145 11.55 -26.97 -35.09
CA ASN A 145 12.00 -25.58 -35.12
C ASN A 145 11.13 -24.74 -34.17
N LYS A 146 11.75 -24.17 -33.14
CA LYS A 146 11.10 -23.31 -32.13
C LYS A 146 11.66 -21.89 -32.11
N GLU A 147 12.24 -21.46 -33.22
CA GLU A 147 12.69 -20.08 -33.38
C GLU A 147 11.48 -19.14 -33.43
N VAL A 148 11.61 -17.99 -32.75
CA VAL A 148 10.54 -16.99 -32.59
C VAL A 148 11.06 -15.63 -32.99
N GLU A 149 10.32 -14.96 -33.86
CA GLU A 149 10.47 -13.54 -34.14
C GLU A 149 9.64 -12.72 -33.15
N TRP A 150 10.26 -11.71 -32.55
CA TRP A 150 9.62 -10.85 -31.55
C TRP A 150 9.48 -9.43 -32.08
N VAL A 151 8.28 -8.87 -31.97
CA VAL A 151 7.98 -7.50 -32.41
C VAL A 151 7.26 -6.74 -31.29
N SER A 152 7.69 -5.51 -31.05
CA SER A 152 6.93 -4.56 -30.23
C SER A 152 6.18 -3.58 -31.14
N SER A 153 4.91 -3.32 -30.83
CA SER A 153 4.14 -2.29 -31.52
C SER A 153 4.63 -0.85 -31.22
N LYS A 154 5.34 -0.66 -30.10
CA LYS A 154 5.95 0.61 -29.66
C LYS A 154 7.26 0.36 -28.92
N PRO A 155 8.37 0.10 -29.64
CA PRO A 155 9.68 -0.17 -29.02
C PRO A 155 10.18 0.94 -28.10
N GLU A 156 9.74 2.18 -28.32
CA GLU A 156 10.03 3.35 -27.48
C GLU A 156 9.28 3.36 -26.14
N VAL A 157 8.21 2.56 -26.01
CA VAL A 157 7.47 2.35 -24.75
C VAL A 157 7.95 1.06 -24.09
N ALA A 158 7.98 -0.05 -24.83
CA ALA A 158 8.51 -1.33 -24.36
C ALA A 158 9.25 -2.05 -25.50
N SER A 159 10.51 -2.43 -25.28
CA SER A 159 11.28 -3.24 -26.22
C SER A 159 11.30 -4.71 -25.80
N VAL A 160 11.54 -5.62 -26.74
CA VAL A 160 11.65 -7.05 -26.46
C VAL A 160 12.87 -7.65 -27.16
N ALA A 161 13.60 -8.52 -26.45
CA ALA A 161 14.68 -9.31 -27.01
C ALA A 161 14.65 -10.72 -26.43
N GLY A 162 14.42 -11.74 -27.28
CA GLY A 162 14.43 -13.15 -26.85
C GLY A 162 13.44 -13.49 -25.74
N GLY A 163 12.25 -12.86 -25.74
CA GLY A 163 11.24 -13.02 -24.68
C GLY A 163 11.48 -12.18 -23.42
N VAL A 164 12.53 -11.36 -23.38
CA VAL A 164 12.76 -10.39 -22.29
C VAL A 164 12.21 -9.03 -22.72
N VAL A 165 11.17 -8.55 -22.04
CA VAL A 165 10.57 -7.23 -22.23
C VAL A 165 11.27 -6.23 -21.33
N THR A 166 11.66 -5.07 -21.86
CA THR A 166 12.22 -3.95 -21.10
C THR A 166 11.28 -2.74 -21.17
N GLY A 167 10.93 -2.16 -20.03
CA GLY A 167 10.18 -0.90 -19.97
C GLY A 167 11.07 0.28 -20.37
N VAL A 168 10.69 1.03 -21.40
CA VAL A 168 11.49 2.16 -21.94
C VAL A 168 10.88 3.51 -21.56
N ALA A 169 9.57 3.65 -21.72
CA ALA A 169 8.83 4.86 -21.35
C ALA A 169 7.39 4.52 -20.95
N VAL A 170 6.76 5.37 -20.14
CA VAL A 170 5.38 5.18 -19.68
C VAL A 170 4.43 5.03 -20.86
N GLY A 171 3.54 4.04 -20.79
CA GLY A 171 2.50 3.82 -21.80
C GLY A 171 2.14 2.36 -21.98
N GLU A 172 1.38 2.07 -23.03
CA GLU A 172 1.01 0.70 -23.39
C GLU A 172 1.59 0.31 -24.76
N ALA A 173 2.15 -0.90 -24.82
CA ALA A 173 2.67 -1.56 -26.01
C ALA A 173 2.12 -2.99 -26.11
N LEU A 174 2.13 -3.55 -27.32
CA LEU A 174 1.78 -4.94 -27.58
C LEU A 174 3.03 -5.66 -28.09
N ILE A 175 3.44 -6.72 -27.39
CA ILE A 175 4.55 -7.58 -27.80
C ILE A 175 3.95 -8.79 -28.52
N THR A 176 4.39 -9.04 -29.75
CA THR A 176 3.96 -10.17 -30.57
C THR A 176 5.14 -11.13 -30.77
N ALA A 177 4.90 -12.40 -30.46
CA ALA A 177 5.77 -13.52 -30.82
C ALA A 177 5.20 -14.18 -32.08
N THR A 178 6.04 -14.49 -33.06
CA THR A 178 5.67 -15.22 -34.28
C THR A 178 6.63 -16.39 -34.47
N SER A 179 6.12 -17.62 -34.61
CA SER A 179 6.95 -18.79 -34.91
C SER A 179 7.52 -18.69 -36.33
N VAL A 180 8.84 -18.89 -36.47
CA VAL A 180 9.48 -18.92 -37.80
C VAL A 180 8.93 -20.09 -38.62
N ASP A 181 8.65 -21.22 -37.97
CA ASP A 181 7.96 -22.36 -38.56
C ASP A 181 6.43 -22.17 -38.46
N GLY A 182 5.74 -22.15 -39.59
CA GLY A 182 4.28 -22.03 -39.66
C GLY A 182 3.69 -20.61 -39.52
N GLY A 183 4.42 -19.62 -38.99
CA GLY A 183 3.96 -18.23 -38.91
C GLY A 183 2.85 -17.98 -37.87
N PHE A 184 2.69 -18.86 -36.89
CA PHE A 184 1.70 -18.72 -35.82
C PHE A 184 2.10 -17.58 -34.89
N SER A 185 1.13 -16.81 -34.40
CA SER A 185 1.40 -15.59 -33.63
C SER A 185 0.58 -15.51 -32.34
N ALA A 186 1.22 -15.07 -31.26
CA ALA A 186 0.59 -14.79 -29.97
C ALA A 186 1.09 -13.43 -29.43
N ALA A 187 0.28 -12.76 -28.60
CA ALA A 187 0.59 -11.41 -28.13
C ALA A 187 0.40 -11.19 -26.62
N CYS A 188 1.30 -10.40 -26.03
CA CYS A 188 1.26 -9.96 -24.64
C CYS A 188 1.07 -8.44 -24.57
N LYS A 189 0.10 -7.98 -23.79
CA LYS A 189 -0.11 -6.56 -23.50
C LYS A 189 0.88 -6.10 -22.43
N VAL A 190 1.69 -5.10 -22.73
CA VAL A 190 2.65 -4.52 -21.78
C VAL A 190 2.18 -3.13 -21.39
N THR A 191 2.01 -2.90 -20.09
CA THR A 191 1.79 -1.56 -19.52
C THR A 191 3.07 -1.15 -18.79
N VAL A 192 3.70 -0.07 -19.24
CA VAL A 192 4.90 0.50 -18.62
C VAL A 192 4.51 1.67 -17.73
N GLU A 193 4.94 1.64 -16.48
CA GLU A 193 4.64 2.63 -15.44
C GLU A 193 5.95 3.26 -14.91
N GLU A 194 5.89 4.47 -14.35
CA GLU A 194 7.07 5.07 -13.69
C GLU A 194 7.39 4.35 -12.38
N GLU A 195 8.65 4.41 -11.96
CA GLU A 195 9.02 4.03 -10.60
C GLU A 195 8.29 4.93 -9.61
N PHE A 196 7.56 4.32 -8.68
CA PHE A 196 6.86 5.08 -7.66
C PHE A 196 7.85 5.62 -6.63
N ASN A 197 8.27 6.87 -6.80
CA ASN A 197 9.15 7.57 -5.88
C ASN A 197 8.35 8.15 -4.68
N GLY A 198 7.93 7.27 -3.77
CA GLY A 198 7.15 7.60 -2.59
C GLY A 198 7.12 6.48 -1.56
N ILE A 199 6.23 6.61 -0.56
CA ILE A 199 6.02 5.61 0.48
C ILE A 199 5.01 4.58 -0.03
N VAL A 200 5.48 3.35 -0.24
CA VAL A 200 4.58 2.22 -0.47
C VAL A 200 4.06 1.73 0.88
N ALA A 201 2.77 1.91 1.11
CA ALA A 201 2.11 1.41 2.30
C ALA A 201 1.87 -0.10 2.16
N THR A 202 2.11 -0.83 3.25
CA THR A 202 1.95 -2.29 3.31
C THR A 202 0.63 -2.71 3.92
N THR A 203 -0.09 -1.78 4.55
CA THR A 203 -1.37 -2.05 5.22
C THR A 203 -2.26 -0.83 5.09
N ALA A 204 -3.54 -1.06 4.80
CA ALA A 204 -4.55 -0.02 4.80
C ALA A 204 -5.84 -0.55 5.45
N GLY A 205 -6.66 0.38 5.92
CA GLY A 205 -7.94 0.11 6.54
C GLY A 205 -8.60 1.41 6.92
N GLY A 206 -9.81 1.32 7.47
CA GLY A 206 -10.51 2.54 7.86
C GLY A 206 -11.75 2.32 8.70
N TYR A 207 -12.45 3.42 8.90
CA TYR A 207 -13.66 3.53 9.68
C TYR A 207 -14.71 4.24 8.85
N TYR A 208 -15.89 3.63 8.75
CA TYR A 208 -17.05 4.25 8.15
C TYR A 208 -17.88 4.89 9.27
N CYS A 209 -17.89 6.22 9.33
CA CYS A 209 -18.57 6.97 10.38
C CYS A 209 -19.97 7.45 9.94
N GLY A 210 -20.31 7.28 8.66
CA GLY A 210 -21.58 7.74 8.10
C GLY A 210 -21.70 9.26 8.10
N ASP A 211 -22.92 9.79 8.03
CA ASP A 211 -23.19 11.23 7.97
C ASP A 211 -23.09 11.89 9.35
N GLN A 212 -21.91 11.78 9.98
CA GLN A 212 -21.61 12.23 11.34
C GLN A 212 -21.96 13.70 11.55
N TYR A 213 -21.79 14.52 10.51
CA TYR A 213 -21.97 15.97 10.56
C TYR A 213 -23.32 16.44 9.99
N GLY A 214 -24.21 15.54 9.55
CA GLY A 214 -25.53 15.90 9.01
C GLY A 214 -25.47 16.72 7.71
N THR A 215 -24.43 16.52 6.93
CA THR A 215 -24.09 17.29 5.72
C THR A 215 -24.57 16.63 4.44
N GLY A 216 -25.03 15.37 4.53
CA GLY A 216 -25.41 14.57 3.37
C GLY A 216 -24.22 13.88 2.69
N TYR A 217 -23.07 13.80 3.35
CA TYR A 217 -21.88 13.03 2.93
C TYR A 217 -21.51 12.04 4.02
N ASP A 218 -20.99 10.86 3.63
CA ASP A 218 -20.46 9.91 4.60
C ASP A 218 -19.03 10.33 4.95
N ASN A 219 -18.72 10.45 6.24
CA ASN A 219 -17.38 10.74 6.73
C ASN A 219 -16.66 9.43 7.03
N ASP A 220 -15.52 9.22 6.37
CA ASP A 220 -14.74 8.01 6.52
C ASP A 220 -13.28 8.34 6.84
N LEU A 221 -12.72 7.61 7.80
CA LEU A 221 -11.32 7.71 8.17
C LEU A 221 -10.56 6.58 7.48
N LEU A 222 -9.57 6.92 6.67
CA LEU A 222 -8.72 5.96 5.97
C LEU A 222 -7.28 6.09 6.48
N PHE A 223 -6.61 4.97 6.75
CA PHE A 223 -5.20 4.97 7.11
C PHE A 223 -4.39 4.11 6.14
N LEU A 224 -3.19 4.59 5.79
CA LEU A 224 -2.18 3.87 5.02
C LEU A 224 -0.92 3.76 5.87
N LEU A 225 -0.47 2.55 6.17
CA LEU A 225 0.64 2.28 7.10
C LEU A 225 1.85 1.72 6.34
N SER A 226 3.04 2.19 6.69
CA SER A 226 4.31 1.69 6.17
C SER A 226 5.31 1.46 7.31
N GLY A 227 6.21 0.50 7.13
CA GLY A 227 7.12 0.04 8.18
C GLY A 227 6.41 -0.83 9.22
N ASN A 228 6.73 -0.62 10.50
CA ASN A 228 6.15 -1.36 11.64
C ASN A 228 5.00 -0.61 12.32
N VAL A 229 4.43 0.40 11.67
CA VAL A 229 3.30 1.16 12.22
C VAL A 229 2.06 0.28 12.26
N LYS A 230 1.36 0.32 13.39
CA LYS A 230 0.11 -0.39 13.65
C LYS A 230 -0.97 0.59 14.07
N GLU A 231 -2.19 0.31 13.62
CA GLU A 231 -3.41 0.97 14.08
C GLU A 231 -4.03 0.18 15.23
N GLY A 232 -4.50 0.87 16.27
CA GLY A 232 -5.22 0.26 17.39
C GLY A 232 -6.22 1.23 18.01
N GLY A 233 -7.48 1.16 17.57
CA GLY A 233 -8.56 1.99 18.10
C GLY A 233 -8.35 3.47 17.81
N LEU A 234 -8.11 3.81 16.53
CA LEU A 234 -7.75 5.16 16.07
C LEU A 234 -6.37 5.65 16.52
N SER A 235 -5.62 4.89 17.32
CA SER A 235 -4.23 5.22 17.67
C SER A 235 -3.23 4.63 16.68
N LEU A 236 -2.07 5.29 16.52
CA LEU A 236 -0.95 4.81 15.71
C LEU A 236 0.28 4.62 16.59
N ALA A 237 0.95 3.46 16.45
CA ALA A 237 2.17 3.16 17.19
C ALA A 237 3.13 2.30 16.36
N GLY A 238 4.43 2.42 16.65
CA GLY A 238 5.48 1.65 15.98
C GLY A 238 6.31 2.49 15.01
N LYS A 239 7.51 2.01 14.69
CA LYS A 239 8.45 2.73 13.81
C LYS A 239 7.97 2.67 12.36
N GLY A 240 8.03 3.79 11.65
CA GLY A 240 7.67 3.92 10.24
C GLY A 240 6.91 5.21 9.95
N THR A 241 6.13 5.20 8.88
CA THR A 241 5.34 6.36 8.45
C THR A 241 3.92 5.90 8.15
N ALA A 242 2.93 6.69 8.54
CA ALA A 242 1.55 6.46 8.17
C ALA A 242 0.89 7.75 7.69
N LEU A 243 -0.06 7.59 6.78
CA LEU A 243 -0.97 8.64 6.35
C LEU A 243 -2.34 8.35 6.95
N TRP A 244 -2.87 9.32 7.70
CA TRP A 244 -4.25 9.33 8.20
C TRP A 244 -5.05 10.33 7.38
N LEU A 245 -6.15 9.87 6.80
CA LEU A 245 -7.02 10.64 5.94
C LEU A 245 -8.40 10.71 6.56
N ASP A 246 -8.92 11.92 6.60
CA ASP A 246 -10.32 12.21 6.87
C ASP A 246 -10.97 12.58 5.53
N LEU A 247 -11.92 11.77 5.06
CA LEU A 247 -12.50 11.87 3.72
C LEU A 247 -14.02 12.08 3.80
N ASN A 248 -14.50 13.02 2.99
CA ASN A 248 -15.93 13.12 2.68
C ASN A 248 -16.25 12.30 1.45
N LEU A 249 -17.00 11.22 1.65
CA LEU A 249 -17.47 10.35 0.59
C LEU A 249 -18.89 10.75 0.18
N PRO A 250 -19.27 10.52 -1.10
CA PRO A 250 -20.67 10.53 -1.48
C PRO A 250 -21.48 9.64 -0.52
N LYS A 251 -22.69 10.05 -0.15
CA LYS A 251 -23.56 9.26 0.73
C LYS A 251 -23.91 7.93 0.07
N THR A 252 -23.19 6.89 0.46
CA THR A 252 -23.36 5.53 -0.05
C THR A 252 -24.14 4.67 0.95
N GLY A 253 -24.11 5.04 2.24
CA GLY A 253 -24.71 4.23 3.30
C GLY A 253 -24.01 2.89 3.51
N ALA A 254 -22.77 2.73 3.01
CA ALA A 254 -22.08 1.46 2.91
C ALA A 254 -20.61 1.57 3.31
N THR A 255 -20.06 0.50 3.88
CA THR A 255 -18.66 0.37 4.33
C THR A 255 -17.66 0.16 3.19
N LYS A 256 -17.90 0.74 2.02
CA LYS A 256 -17.04 0.61 0.84
C LYS A 256 -16.50 1.96 0.44
N LEU A 257 -15.19 2.03 0.21
CA LEU A 257 -14.53 3.22 -0.30
C LEU A 257 -14.80 3.35 -1.82
N PRO A 258 -15.55 4.34 -2.30
CA PRO A 258 -15.84 4.45 -3.73
C PRO A 258 -14.59 4.84 -4.52
N ALA A 259 -14.47 4.34 -5.76
CA ALA A 259 -13.47 4.84 -6.69
C ALA A 259 -13.79 6.30 -7.05
N ASN A 260 -12.91 7.23 -6.71
CA ASN A 260 -13.06 8.65 -7.00
C ASN A 260 -11.75 9.41 -6.75
N HIS A 261 -11.74 10.67 -7.16
CA HIS A 261 -10.77 11.67 -6.72
C HIS A 261 -11.31 12.39 -5.48
N TYR A 262 -10.52 12.40 -4.39
CA TYR A 262 -10.87 13.03 -3.13
C TYR A 262 -9.88 14.12 -2.75
N ILE A 263 -10.40 15.14 -2.06
CA ILE A 263 -9.59 16.12 -1.33
C ILE A 263 -9.74 15.78 0.15
N PRO A 264 -8.64 15.45 0.85
CA PRO A 264 -8.69 15.17 2.26
C PRO A 264 -9.14 16.40 3.05
N ILE A 265 -9.90 16.16 4.12
CA ILE A 265 -10.21 17.22 5.06
C ILE A 265 -8.93 17.61 5.78
N LEU A 266 -8.63 18.90 5.77
CA LEU A 266 -7.39 19.49 6.30
C LEU A 266 -7.58 19.95 7.75
N SER A 267 -6.55 20.55 8.34
CA SER A 267 -6.58 21.02 9.73
C SER A 267 -7.71 22.00 10.06
N ASP A 268 -8.03 22.03 11.34
CA ASP A 268 -9.17 22.66 12.03
C ASP A 268 -9.22 24.21 11.92
N ASP A 269 -8.21 24.85 11.31
CA ASP A 269 -7.95 26.30 11.40
C ASP A 269 -7.92 27.03 10.03
N GLN A 270 -8.43 26.40 8.96
CA GLN A 270 -8.62 27.06 7.67
C GLN A 270 -10.12 27.24 7.41
N GLU A 271 -10.55 28.49 7.24
CA GLU A 271 -11.91 28.84 6.82
C GLU A 271 -12.36 27.93 5.65
N GLN A 272 -13.35 27.08 5.96
CA GLN A 272 -13.77 25.89 5.22
C GLN A 272 -14.34 26.21 3.83
N SER A 273 -13.47 26.53 2.88
CA SER A 273 -13.87 26.92 1.52
C SER A 273 -13.71 25.81 0.48
N TYR A 274 -13.12 24.65 0.83
CA TYR A 274 -12.72 23.66 -0.18
C TYR A 274 -13.37 22.28 -0.11
N THR A 275 -14.18 21.98 0.90
CA THR A 275 -14.85 20.67 1.01
C THR A 275 -16.30 20.72 1.47
N TRP A 276 -16.79 21.86 1.99
CA TRP A 276 -18.13 22.02 2.54
C TRP A 276 -18.85 23.20 1.90
N LEU A 277 -20.18 23.13 1.80
CA LEU A 277 -20.97 24.29 1.41
C LEU A 277 -20.72 25.42 2.44
N PRO A 278 -20.47 26.66 2.00
CA PRO A 278 -20.33 27.79 2.91
C PRO A 278 -21.56 27.91 3.82
N GLY A 279 -21.35 27.91 5.14
CA GLY A 279 -22.42 28.08 6.15
C GLY A 279 -22.90 26.82 6.88
N THR A 280 -22.24 25.67 6.72
CA THR A 280 -22.52 24.46 7.51
C THR A 280 -22.08 24.64 8.98
N GLU A 281 -23.01 24.48 9.92
CA GLU A 281 -22.75 24.61 11.37
C GLU A 281 -22.21 23.26 11.92
N MET A 282 -20.93 23.20 12.30
CA MET A 282 -20.23 21.93 12.57
C MET A 282 -20.33 21.40 14.02
N GLY A 283 -21.24 21.93 14.83
CA GLY A 283 -21.40 21.51 16.23
C GLY A 283 -20.13 21.70 17.08
N ALA A 284 -20.12 21.18 18.30
CA ALA A 284 -19.07 21.42 19.31
C ALA A 284 -17.84 20.49 19.20
N TRP A 285 -17.85 19.52 18.27
CA TRP A 285 -16.96 18.35 18.29
C TRP A 285 -15.65 18.52 17.50
N GLY A 286 -15.58 19.48 16.58
CA GLY A 286 -14.38 19.72 15.75
C GLY A 286 -14.10 18.63 14.71
N ILE A 287 -13.21 18.92 13.76
CA ILE A 287 -12.75 17.99 12.72
C ILE A 287 -11.41 17.38 13.17
N VAL A 288 -11.18 16.08 12.97
CA VAL A 288 -9.90 15.42 13.32
C VAL A 288 -8.81 15.73 12.30
N GLY A 289 -9.21 15.93 11.03
CA GLY A 289 -8.36 16.34 9.93
C GLY A 289 -7.41 15.23 9.49
N SER A 290 -6.78 15.44 8.34
CA SER A 290 -5.79 14.52 7.79
C SER A 290 -4.39 14.87 8.29
N PHE A 291 -3.54 13.88 8.52
CA PHE A 291 -2.18 14.07 9.02
C PHE A 291 -1.21 12.95 8.62
N ILE A 292 0.08 13.26 8.70
CA ILE A 292 1.19 12.31 8.59
C ILE A 292 1.68 11.94 9.98
N TYR A 293 1.75 10.64 10.26
CA TYR A 293 2.51 10.08 11.37
C TYR A 293 3.91 9.71 10.90
N SER A 294 4.94 10.10 11.62
CA SER A 294 6.32 9.66 11.34
C SER A 294 7.07 9.31 12.62
N TYR A 295 7.69 8.14 12.65
CA TYR A 295 8.55 7.71 13.74
C TYR A 295 9.71 6.86 13.19
N GLN A 296 10.82 7.51 12.88
CA GLN A 296 11.99 6.89 12.25
C GLN A 296 13.03 6.43 13.29
N GLU A 297 14.02 5.69 12.83
CA GLU A 297 15.16 5.29 13.67
C GLU A 297 15.96 6.52 14.11
N GLY A 298 16.26 6.62 15.41
CA GLY A 298 16.92 7.79 16.00
C GLY A 298 15.97 8.87 16.54
N ASP A 299 14.69 8.86 16.17
CA ASP A 299 13.69 9.76 16.76
C ASP A 299 13.44 9.42 18.23
N THR A 300 13.34 10.44 19.08
CA THR A 300 13.03 10.30 20.51
C THR A 300 11.54 10.10 20.78
N GLU A 301 10.67 10.59 19.90
CA GLU A 301 9.21 10.49 19.98
C GLU A 301 8.57 10.57 18.58
N PRO A 302 7.38 9.98 18.36
CA PRO A 302 6.66 10.09 17.09
C PRO A 302 6.18 11.53 16.82
N GLN A 303 6.15 11.90 15.55
CA GLN A 303 5.66 13.19 15.06
C GLN A 303 4.31 13.03 14.36
N TYR A 304 3.41 13.99 14.60
CA TYR A 304 2.12 14.11 13.93
C TYR A 304 2.08 15.46 13.21
N ILE A 305 2.01 15.43 11.89
CA ILE A 305 2.12 16.61 11.05
C ILE A 305 0.83 16.76 10.26
N MET A 306 0.05 17.81 10.54
CA MET A 306 -1.23 18.03 9.86
C MET A 306 -1.03 18.26 8.37
N ALA A 307 -1.97 17.75 7.57
CA ALA A 307 -2.02 18.01 6.14
C ALA A 307 -2.40 19.47 5.88
N GLU A 308 -1.59 20.13 5.06
CA GLU A 308 -1.79 21.51 4.60
C GLU A 308 -2.60 21.55 3.29
N LYS A 309 -2.44 20.52 2.45
CA LYS A 309 -3.17 20.27 1.21
C LYS A 309 -2.86 18.88 0.70
N GLY A 310 -3.66 18.37 -0.21
CA GLY A 310 -3.33 17.16 -0.94
C GLY A 310 -4.47 16.62 -1.78
N THR A 311 -4.21 15.50 -2.44
CA THR A 311 -5.19 14.75 -3.23
C THR A 311 -5.07 13.28 -2.92
N VAL A 312 -6.18 12.56 -3.06
CA VAL A 312 -6.26 11.11 -2.91
C VAL A 312 -7.06 10.54 -4.06
N ASP A 313 -6.42 9.73 -4.89
CA ASP A 313 -7.04 9.01 -6.00
C ASP A 313 -7.26 7.56 -5.58
N VAL A 314 -8.52 7.14 -5.59
CA VAL A 314 -8.93 5.76 -5.31
C VAL A 314 -9.42 5.10 -6.58
N THR A 315 -8.80 3.99 -6.96
CA THR A 315 -9.26 3.10 -8.03
C THR A 315 -9.59 1.73 -7.46
N VAL A 316 -10.57 1.05 -8.06
CA VAL A 316 -11.05 -0.26 -7.59
C VAL A 316 -11.16 -1.20 -8.80
N ASP A 317 -10.47 -2.33 -8.73
CA ASP A 317 -10.60 -3.45 -9.68
C ASP A 317 -11.04 -4.70 -8.92
N GLY A 318 -12.30 -5.12 -9.12
CA GLY A 318 -12.92 -6.18 -8.34
C GLY A 318 -12.99 -5.83 -6.85
N SER A 319 -12.14 -6.48 -6.04
CA SER A 319 -12.00 -6.23 -4.59
C SER A 319 -10.69 -5.55 -4.20
N GLU A 320 -9.82 -5.30 -5.17
CA GLU A 320 -8.51 -4.68 -4.95
C GLU A 320 -8.62 -3.17 -5.14
N TYR A 321 -8.12 -2.43 -4.14
CA TYR A 321 -8.04 -0.99 -4.17
C TYR A 321 -6.62 -0.59 -4.56
N THR A 322 -6.48 0.46 -5.36
CA THR A 322 -5.24 1.23 -5.43
C THR A 322 -5.53 2.65 -4.95
N VAL A 323 -4.79 3.07 -3.92
CA VAL A 323 -4.89 4.41 -3.32
C VAL A 323 -3.58 5.13 -3.53
N ASP A 324 -3.62 6.20 -4.33
CA ASP A 324 -2.52 7.11 -4.56
C ASP A 324 -2.81 8.44 -3.88
N ALA A 325 -1.93 8.86 -2.96
CA ALA A 325 -2.10 10.12 -2.24
C ALA A 325 -0.87 11.00 -2.35
N VAL A 326 -1.07 12.29 -2.59
CA VAL A 326 -0.02 13.31 -2.60
C VAL A 326 -0.39 14.38 -1.57
N ILE A 327 0.29 14.39 -0.43
CA ILE A 327 -0.04 15.23 0.72
C ILE A 327 1.12 16.16 1.03
N THR A 328 0.86 17.46 1.16
CA THR A 328 1.83 18.40 1.74
C THR A 328 1.55 18.54 3.23
N ALA A 329 2.56 18.35 4.07
CA ALA A 329 2.47 18.48 5.52
C ALA A 329 3.82 18.97 6.08
N GLY A 330 3.81 20.00 6.93
CA GLY A 330 5.03 20.57 7.51
C GLY A 330 5.99 21.13 6.45
N GLY A 331 5.44 21.72 5.37
CA GLY A 331 6.22 22.21 4.22
C GLY A 331 6.89 21.14 3.35
N LYS A 332 6.58 19.85 3.55
CA LYS A 332 7.12 18.73 2.77
C LYS A 332 6.01 17.98 2.03
N GLU A 333 6.29 17.54 0.80
CA GLU A 333 5.42 16.66 0.03
C GLU A 333 5.68 15.18 0.38
N TYR A 334 4.60 14.42 0.59
CA TYR A 334 4.57 13.00 0.84
C TYR A 334 3.71 12.33 -0.24
N LYS A 335 4.30 11.38 -0.96
CA LYS A 335 3.58 10.52 -1.90
C LYS A 335 3.36 9.17 -1.24
N PHE A 336 2.13 8.68 -1.21
CA PHE A 336 1.76 7.36 -0.72
C PHE A 336 1.11 6.56 -1.83
N ARG A 337 1.42 5.26 -1.91
CA ARG A 337 0.71 4.28 -2.73
C ARG A 337 0.38 3.06 -1.90
N TYR A 338 -0.86 2.60 -1.98
CA TYR A 338 -1.29 1.31 -1.45
C TYR A 338 -2.02 0.53 -2.54
N THR A 339 -1.71 -0.75 -2.70
CA THR A 339 -2.50 -1.68 -3.51
C THR A 339 -2.86 -2.89 -2.67
N GLY A 340 -4.15 -3.22 -2.59
CA GLY A 340 -4.65 -4.37 -1.84
C GLY A 340 -6.09 -4.19 -1.36
N SER A 341 -6.54 -5.07 -0.48
CA SER A 341 -7.89 -5.03 0.08
C SER A 341 -8.03 -4.00 1.20
N ILE A 342 -9.07 -3.18 1.17
CA ILE A 342 -9.42 -2.24 2.23
C ILE A 342 -10.75 -2.66 2.86
N VAL A 343 -10.78 -2.69 4.19
CA VAL A 343 -12.01 -2.90 4.98
C VAL A 343 -12.25 -1.68 5.84
N LEU A 344 -13.45 -1.12 5.73
CA LEU A 344 -13.93 -0.07 6.61
C LEU A 344 -14.78 -0.67 7.72
N LYS A 345 -14.42 -0.40 8.97
CA LYS A 345 -15.17 -0.81 10.15
C LYS A 345 -16.38 0.13 10.30
N ASP A 346 -17.60 -0.41 10.30
CA ASP A 346 -18.82 0.38 10.52
C ASP A 346 -18.87 0.86 11.98
N VAL A 347 -18.80 2.17 12.18
CA VAL A 347 -18.88 2.80 13.50
C VAL A 347 -19.93 3.90 13.57
N LYS A 348 -20.79 4.05 12.54
CA LYS A 348 -21.80 5.13 12.49
C LYS A 348 -22.77 5.10 13.69
N ASP A 349 -23.07 3.90 14.17
CA ASP A 349 -24.01 3.63 15.27
C ASP A 349 -23.28 3.17 16.53
N ALA A 350 -21.96 3.40 16.64
CA ALA A 350 -21.18 2.94 17.80
C ALA A 350 -21.71 3.51 19.14
N GLY A 351 -22.62 4.49 19.10
CA GLY A 351 -23.12 5.21 20.25
C GLY A 351 -22.04 6.13 20.80
N ASP A 352 -22.44 7.13 21.59
CA ASP A 352 -21.49 7.71 22.53
C ASP A 352 -20.97 6.54 23.40
N PRO A 353 -19.67 6.51 23.74
CA PRO A 353 -19.17 5.53 24.69
C PRO A 353 -20.07 5.55 25.93
N PRO A 354 -20.36 4.38 26.54
CA PRO A 354 -21.11 4.35 27.79
C PRO A 354 -20.47 5.33 28.76
N VAL A 355 -21.27 6.18 29.42
CA VAL A 355 -20.80 7.19 30.37
C VAL A 355 -19.75 6.55 31.28
N GLU A 356 -18.47 6.89 31.09
CA GLU A 356 -17.42 6.30 31.89
C GLU A 356 -17.71 6.62 33.37
N GLU A 357 -17.73 5.60 34.22
CA GLU A 357 -17.72 5.81 35.66
C GLU A 357 -16.43 6.55 36.02
N TYR A 358 -16.50 7.45 37.00
CA TYR A 358 -15.32 8.22 37.38
C TYR A 358 -14.17 7.29 37.80
N THR A 359 -13.00 7.47 37.22
CA THR A 359 -11.77 6.92 37.77
C THR A 359 -11.46 7.67 39.06
N GLU A 360 -11.69 7.01 40.19
CA GLU A 360 -11.37 7.57 41.51
C GLU A 360 -9.88 7.40 41.84
N ILE A 361 -9.21 8.53 42.08
CA ILE A 361 -7.85 8.60 42.60
C ILE A 361 -7.94 9.08 44.05
N ASP A 362 -7.79 8.16 44.98
CA ASP A 362 -7.66 8.48 46.40
C ASP A 362 -6.18 8.64 46.76
N LEU A 363 -5.74 9.88 46.95
CA LEU A 363 -4.40 10.21 47.42
C LEU A 363 -4.24 10.01 48.93
N GLY A 364 -5.33 9.69 49.64
CA GLY A 364 -5.35 9.37 51.06
C GLY A 364 -4.58 10.39 51.89
N LYS A 365 -3.59 9.89 52.67
CA LYS A 365 -2.61 10.68 53.42
C LYS A 365 -1.19 10.55 52.84
N GLU A 366 -1.07 10.20 51.56
CA GLU A 366 0.23 10.03 50.90
C GLU A 366 0.96 11.38 50.74
N LEU A 367 0.21 12.48 50.73
CA LEU A 367 0.73 13.83 50.67
C LEU A 367 1.34 14.21 52.02
N THR A 368 2.67 14.31 52.05
CA THR A 368 3.45 14.52 53.28
C THR A 368 4.11 15.89 53.33
N GLN A 369 4.06 16.64 52.23
CA GLN A 369 4.67 17.95 52.11
C GLN A 369 3.63 18.95 51.58
N ALA A 370 3.69 20.19 52.09
CA ALA A 370 2.83 21.27 51.61
C ALA A 370 3.58 22.61 51.54
N TYR A 371 3.24 23.37 50.51
CA TYR A 371 3.74 24.72 50.26
C TYR A 371 2.57 25.64 49.92
N LEU A 372 2.44 26.75 50.65
CA LEU A 372 1.39 27.74 50.50
C LEU A 372 2.00 29.05 50.01
N GLU A 373 1.53 29.53 48.87
CA GLU A 373 1.95 30.79 48.26
C GLU A 373 0.80 31.80 48.28
N PHE A 374 1.06 32.96 48.87
CA PHE A 374 0.14 34.09 48.88
C PHE A 374 0.45 35.03 47.72
N ASP A 375 -0.48 35.14 46.77
CA ASP A 375 -0.34 35.97 45.57
C ASP A 375 -1.11 37.28 45.63
N GLY A 376 -1.85 37.52 46.71
CA GLY A 376 -2.65 38.72 46.88
C GLY A 376 -3.64 38.89 45.72
N ASP A 377 -3.84 40.13 45.28
CA ASP A 377 -4.81 40.47 44.25
C ASP A 377 -4.25 40.29 42.82
N ILE A 378 -3.71 39.10 42.50
CA ILE A 378 -3.03 38.83 41.22
C ILE A 378 -3.94 39.00 40.00
N TYR A 379 -5.25 38.75 40.18
CA TYR A 379 -6.26 38.91 39.13
C TYR A 379 -6.83 40.32 39.03
N LYS A 380 -6.25 41.30 39.75
CA LYS A 380 -6.63 42.72 39.72
C LYS A 380 -8.12 42.92 40.01
N THR A 381 -8.59 42.18 41.00
CA THR A 381 -9.97 42.15 41.47
C THR A 381 -10.41 43.47 42.13
N GLY A 382 -9.48 44.40 42.37
CA GLY A 382 -9.77 45.67 43.04
C GLY A 382 -9.83 45.52 44.54
N GLY A 383 -9.09 44.56 45.11
CA GLY A 383 -9.11 44.23 46.53
C GLY A 383 -10.36 43.46 46.97
N VAL A 384 -11.02 42.76 46.04
CA VAL A 384 -12.20 41.92 46.32
C VAL A 384 -11.79 40.53 46.77
N SER A 385 -10.67 40.00 46.26
CA SER A 385 -10.16 38.69 46.65
C SER A 385 -8.63 38.64 46.64
N ASN A 386 -8.08 37.83 47.54
CA ASN A 386 -6.69 37.39 47.48
C ASN A 386 -6.62 35.95 46.97
N ASN A 387 -5.61 35.68 46.14
CA ASN A 387 -5.34 34.39 45.56
C ASN A 387 -4.28 33.62 46.36
N TRP A 388 -4.47 32.31 46.43
CA TRP A 388 -3.55 31.36 47.03
C TRP A 388 -3.27 30.20 46.10
N LEU A 389 -1.99 29.86 45.95
CA LEU A 389 -1.55 28.61 45.36
C LEU A 389 -1.07 27.66 46.45
N ILE A 390 -1.61 26.45 46.44
CA ILE A 390 -1.31 25.41 47.43
C ILE A 390 -0.76 24.21 46.68
N TYR A 391 0.44 23.79 47.03
CA TYR A 391 1.05 22.58 46.49
C TYR A 391 1.13 21.53 47.58
N LEU A 392 0.55 20.37 47.32
CA LEU A 392 0.63 19.20 48.19
C LEU A 392 1.35 18.10 47.41
N ALA A 393 2.37 17.47 48.00
CA ALA A 393 3.05 16.36 47.34
C ALA A 393 3.43 15.25 48.31
N ASP A 394 3.70 14.09 47.72
CA ASP A 394 4.31 12.97 48.44
C ASP A 394 5.81 13.23 48.73
N SER A 395 6.45 12.31 49.45
CA SER A 395 7.84 12.43 49.91
C SER A 395 8.90 12.36 48.79
N GLN A 396 8.53 11.97 47.57
CA GLN A 396 9.46 11.78 46.46
C GLN A 396 9.69 13.07 45.66
N VAL A 397 8.79 14.07 45.82
CA VAL A 397 8.90 15.39 45.22
C VAL A 397 9.78 16.29 46.09
N ASP A 398 10.82 16.88 45.51
CA ASP A 398 11.65 17.88 46.17
C ASP A 398 10.99 19.27 46.11
N PHE A 399 10.60 19.80 47.28
CA PHE A 399 10.05 21.15 47.47
C PHE A 399 11.09 22.19 47.95
N THR A 400 12.34 21.79 48.17
CA THR A 400 13.33 22.62 48.86
C THR A 400 14.00 23.66 47.97
N SER A 401 14.01 23.42 46.66
CA SER A 401 14.38 24.40 45.65
C SER A 401 13.12 25.02 45.06
N GLN A 402 13.18 26.22 44.51
CA GLN A 402 12.03 26.89 43.87
C GLN A 402 11.56 26.20 42.55
N SER A 403 11.77 24.89 42.43
CA SER A 403 11.54 24.01 41.30
C SER A 403 11.02 22.67 41.79
N LEU A 404 9.95 22.16 41.17
CA LEU A 404 9.43 20.82 41.42
C LEU A 404 10.34 19.81 40.72
N VAL A 405 11.11 19.04 41.50
CA VAL A 405 12.06 18.06 40.96
C VAL A 405 11.82 16.70 41.60
N GLY A 406 11.87 15.65 40.79
CA GLY A 406 11.78 14.26 41.26
C GLY A 406 10.52 13.54 40.78
N PRO A 407 10.50 12.21 40.91
CA PRO A 407 9.30 11.44 40.64
C PRO A 407 8.27 11.69 41.74
N GLY A 408 6.97 11.75 41.45
CA GLY A 408 5.94 11.78 42.49
C GLY A 408 4.60 12.32 42.02
N LYS A 409 3.72 12.53 43.00
CA LYS A 409 2.36 13.07 42.84
C LYS A 409 2.29 14.48 43.41
N ILE A 410 1.65 15.39 42.70
CA ILE A 410 1.41 16.76 43.13
C ILE A 410 -0.05 17.11 42.94
N MET A 411 -0.68 17.61 44.00
CA MET A 411 -1.95 18.32 43.92
C MET A 411 -1.67 19.81 44.04
N MET A 412 -1.96 20.57 42.98
CA MET A 412 -1.92 22.03 42.96
C MET A 412 -3.35 22.54 43.09
N LEU A 413 -3.66 23.22 44.19
CA LEU A 413 -4.96 23.83 44.44
C LEU A 413 -4.83 25.34 44.31
N GLU A 414 -5.74 25.95 43.56
CA GLU A 414 -5.85 27.41 43.51
C GLU A 414 -7.13 27.87 44.20
N LEU A 415 -6.98 28.72 45.20
CA LEU A 415 -8.08 29.21 46.04
C LEU A 415 -8.18 30.72 46.02
N ASN A 416 -9.43 31.21 45.93
CA ASN A 416 -9.76 32.60 46.19
C ASN A 416 -10.25 32.77 47.62
N THR A 417 -9.67 33.73 48.33
CA THR A 417 -9.97 34.04 49.73
C THR A 417 -10.43 35.48 49.85
N ALA A 418 -11.15 35.79 50.93
CA ALA A 418 -11.45 37.18 51.28
C ALA A 418 -10.13 37.95 51.54
N PRO A 419 -10.08 39.26 51.25
CA PRO A 419 -8.89 40.07 51.51
C PRO A 419 -8.49 39.99 52.98
N SER A 420 -7.24 39.60 53.24
CA SER A 420 -6.71 39.45 54.58
C SER A 420 -5.40 40.20 54.72
N ALA A 421 -5.28 41.00 55.79
CA ALA A 421 -4.08 41.78 56.07
C ALA A 421 -2.89 40.93 56.58
N GLY A 422 -3.14 39.69 56.99
CA GLY A 422 -2.18 38.83 57.69
C GLY A 422 -1.42 37.82 56.83
N LYS A 423 -1.68 37.76 55.51
CA LYS A 423 -1.10 36.74 54.60
C LYS A 423 -1.18 35.32 55.18
N GLU A 424 -2.34 35.00 55.73
CA GLU A 424 -2.63 33.72 56.37
C GLU A 424 -3.83 33.09 55.67
N LEU A 425 -3.69 31.82 55.27
CA LEU A 425 -4.78 31.07 54.66
C LEU A 425 -5.84 30.81 55.72
N SER A 426 -7.03 31.38 55.54
CA SER A 426 -8.15 31.27 56.48
C SER A 426 -8.75 29.87 56.49
N GLU A 427 -9.28 29.45 57.64
CA GLU A 427 -10.12 28.26 57.72
C GLU A 427 -11.41 28.45 56.90
N GLY A 428 -11.88 27.39 56.28
CA GLY A 428 -13.10 27.43 55.48
C GLY A 428 -13.14 26.33 54.42
N THR A 429 -14.27 26.27 53.71
CA THR A 429 -14.43 25.44 52.52
C THR A 429 -14.49 26.35 51.31
N TYR A 430 -13.64 26.06 50.32
CA TYR A 430 -13.45 26.83 49.11
C TYR A 430 -13.81 25.97 47.91
N ASN A 431 -14.41 26.58 46.88
CA ASN A 431 -14.52 25.93 45.59
C ASN A 431 -13.15 25.98 44.89
N VAL A 432 -12.84 24.93 44.14
CA VAL A 432 -11.68 24.95 43.25
C VAL A 432 -11.92 25.87 42.06
N LEU A 433 -10.86 26.50 41.57
CA LEU A 433 -10.92 27.27 40.33
C LEU A 433 -10.71 26.34 39.13
N ASN A 434 -11.67 26.39 38.21
CA ASN A 434 -11.62 25.64 36.97
C ASN A 434 -10.48 26.18 36.07
N PRO A 435 -9.46 25.36 35.74
CA PRO A 435 -8.38 25.80 34.86
C PRO A 435 -8.79 26.00 33.40
N THR A 436 -9.97 25.50 33.00
CA THR A 436 -10.47 25.47 31.61
C THR A 436 -11.41 26.61 31.25
N GLU A 437 -11.96 27.32 32.25
CA GLU A 437 -12.84 28.47 32.00
C GLU A 437 -12.06 29.78 32.04
N ILE A 438 -11.90 30.43 30.88
CA ILE A 438 -11.69 31.87 30.82
C ILE A 438 -13.06 32.48 31.14
N THR A 439 -13.24 32.80 32.42
CA THR A 439 -14.51 33.04 33.13
C THR A 439 -15.66 33.64 32.29
N SER A 440 -16.71 32.86 32.06
CA SER A 440 -18.06 33.42 31.90
C SER A 440 -18.74 33.47 33.27
N SER A 441 -19.58 34.47 33.51
CA SER A 441 -20.09 34.87 34.84
C SER A 441 -20.96 33.85 35.60
N ALA A 442 -21.29 32.70 35.02
CA ALA A 442 -22.34 31.81 35.53
C ALA A 442 -21.84 30.64 36.42
N SER A 443 -20.55 30.32 36.44
CA SER A 443 -19.97 29.15 37.11
C SER A 443 -19.38 29.42 38.50
N LEU A 444 -19.50 30.65 39.03
CA LEU A 444 -18.77 31.13 40.23
C LEU A 444 -19.68 31.42 41.45
N ALA A 445 -20.26 30.40 42.09
CA ALA A 445 -20.85 30.53 43.43
C ALA A 445 -20.73 29.22 44.27
N PRO A 446 -20.55 29.27 45.62
CA PRO A 446 -20.72 30.41 46.52
C PRO A 446 -19.43 30.80 47.27
N PHE A 447 -18.72 31.82 46.78
CA PHE A 447 -18.50 33.12 47.43
C PHE A 447 -17.83 34.03 46.39
N THR A 448 -18.69 34.80 45.73
CA THR A 448 -18.44 36.07 45.03
C THR A 448 -17.43 36.07 43.87
N VAL A 449 -18.00 36.03 42.66
CA VAL A 449 -17.71 36.94 41.54
C VAL A 449 -16.75 38.07 41.93
N VAL A 450 -15.62 38.16 41.24
CA VAL A 450 -14.85 39.38 41.15
C VAL A 450 -15.36 40.18 39.95
N PRO A 451 -15.97 41.35 40.14
CA PRO A 451 -16.15 42.32 39.07
C PRO A 451 -14.78 42.87 38.64
N GLY A 452 -14.39 42.70 37.37
CA GLY A 452 -13.18 43.33 36.81
C GLY A 452 -11.97 42.41 36.57
N LEU A 453 -12.14 41.09 36.50
CA LEU A 453 -11.08 40.17 36.12
C LEU A 453 -10.56 40.53 34.71
N VAL A 454 -9.36 41.13 34.62
CA VAL A 454 -8.63 41.36 33.37
C VAL A 454 -7.24 40.78 33.55
N ASN A 455 -6.98 39.64 32.93
CA ASN A 455 -5.63 39.12 32.82
C ASN A 455 -5.34 38.59 31.42
N ASP A 456 -4.11 38.79 30.98
CA ASP A 456 -3.53 38.38 29.70
C ASP A 456 -3.44 36.83 29.60
N ASN A 457 -4.60 36.16 29.47
CA ASN A 457 -4.77 34.76 29.04
C ASN A 457 -4.31 33.60 29.97
N ALA A 458 -4.22 33.74 31.29
CA ALA A 458 -4.05 32.55 32.15
C ALA A 458 -4.71 32.66 33.53
N VAL A 459 -5.64 31.75 33.80
CA VAL A 459 -6.00 31.27 35.16
C VAL A 459 -5.19 30.00 35.38
N TYR A 460 -4.51 29.86 36.52
CA TYR A 460 -3.64 28.71 36.77
C TYR A 460 -4.47 27.45 37.07
N GLY A 461 -5.60 27.59 37.78
CA GLY A 461 -6.59 26.60 38.17
C GLY A 461 -6.09 25.49 39.09
N THR A 462 -7.00 24.58 39.47
CA THR A 462 -6.67 23.40 40.27
C THR A 462 -6.29 22.21 39.39
N TRP A 463 -5.15 21.58 39.67
CA TRP A 463 -4.60 20.48 38.89
C TRP A 463 -4.06 19.36 39.77
N TYR A 464 -4.30 18.12 39.33
CA TYR A 464 -3.53 16.96 39.77
C TYR A 464 -2.48 16.61 38.71
N LEU A 465 -1.22 16.50 39.14
CA LEU A 465 -0.05 16.22 38.31
C LEU A 465 0.67 14.96 38.83
N ALA A 466 1.17 14.12 37.92
CA ALA A 466 2.06 13.02 38.30
C ALA A 466 3.17 12.79 37.27
N THR A 467 4.25 12.13 37.69
CA THR A 467 5.33 11.68 36.82
C THR A 467 5.41 10.16 36.80
N GLU A 468 5.64 9.54 35.64
CA GLU A 468 5.83 8.09 35.54
C GLU A 468 7.29 7.62 35.65
N THR A 469 8.31 8.51 35.65
CA THR A 469 9.72 8.09 35.70
C THR A 469 10.65 9.06 36.46
N LYS A 470 11.72 8.50 37.06
CA LYS A 470 12.84 9.27 37.62
C LYS A 470 13.55 10.03 36.49
N GLY A 471 13.24 11.32 36.34
CA GLY A 471 13.84 12.24 35.37
C GLY A 471 12.86 12.90 34.39
N GLY A 472 11.55 12.61 34.48
CA GLY A 472 10.51 13.17 33.59
C GLY A 472 9.87 14.47 34.10
N GLN A 473 9.30 15.25 33.17
CA GLN A 473 8.46 16.43 33.49
C GLN A 473 7.09 15.97 34.03
N PHE A 474 6.53 16.66 35.03
CA PHE A 474 5.17 16.41 35.54
C PHE A 474 4.13 16.51 34.41
N GLN A 475 3.26 15.50 34.32
CA GLN A 475 2.13 15.49 33.38
C GLN A 475 0.83 15.83 34.13
N PRO A 476 -0.02 16.71 33.57
CA PRO A 476 -1.35 16.94 34.13
C PRO A 476 -2.24 15.73 33.88
N LEU A 477 -2.84 15.22 34.95
CA LEU A 477 -3.75 14.07 34.91
C LEU A 477 -5.20 14.46 35.15
N CYS A 478 -5.46 15.58 35.84
CA CYS A 478 -6.82 16.07 36.07
C CYS A 478 -6.76 17.60 36.18
N GLY A 479 -7.58 18.30 35.39
CA GLY A 479 -7.83 19.73 35.50
C GLY A 479 -9.20 19.94 36.13
N ALA A 480 -9.23 20.19 37.44
CA ALA A 480 -10.47 20.13 38.20
C ALA A 480 -11.46 21.21 37.75
N GLN A 481 -12.58 20.80 37.17
CA GLN A 481 -13.65 21.71 36.77
C GLN A 481 -14.56 22.09 37.94
N LYS A 482 -14.69 21.18 38.91
CA LYS A 482 -15.47 21.37 40.14
C LYS A 482 -14.86 20.60 41.29
N GLY A 483 -15.30 20.93 42.50
CA GLY A 483 -14.77 20.33 43.71
C GLY A 483 -14.62 21.33 44.84
N THR A 484 -14.23 20.82 45.99
CA THR A 484 -14.04 21.65 47.18
C THR A 484 -12.70 21.36 47.85
N VAL A 485 -12.19 22.38 48.53
CA VAL A 485 -11.03 22.31 49.39
C VAL A 485 -11.43 22.82 50.77
N THR A 486 -11.30 22.00 51.80
CA THR A 486 -11.57 22.38 53.18
C THR A 486 -10.26 22.56 53.93
N VAL A 487 -10.05 23.77 54.44
CA VAL A 487 -8.86 24.16 55.22
C VAL A 487 -9.25 24.28 56.69
N LYS A 488 -8.51 23.60 57.56
CA LYS A 488 -8.57 23.72 59.03
C LYS A 488 -7.18 24.03 59.57
N LYS A 489 -7.11 24.76 60.69
CA LYS A 489 -5.85 25.15 61.31
C LYS A 489 -5.87 24.87 62.83
N SER A 490 -4.78 24.32 63.34
CA SER A 490 -4.56 24.18 64.78
C SER A 490 -3.13 24.55 65.12
N GLY A 491 -2.95 25.75 65.70
CA GLY A 491 -1.63 26.34 65.90
C GLY A 491 -0.94 26.61 64.56
N LYS A 492 0.18 25.92 64.29
CA LYS A 492 0.92 26.01 63.00
C LYS A 492 0.55 24.89 62.01
N THR A 493 -0.25 23.93 62.45
CA THR A 493 -0.61 22.76 61.64
C THR A 493 -1.85 23.08 60.82
N TYR A 494 -1.79 22.80 59.53
CA TYR A 494 -2.91 22.85 58.60
C TYR A 494 -3.38 21.43 58.27
N THR A 495 -4.70 21.27 58.17
CA THR A 495 -5.33 20.13 57.50
C THR A 495 -6.04 20.65 56.26
N ILE A 496 -5.70 20.10 55.09
CA ILE A 496 -6.22 20.51 53.79
C ILE A 496 -6.81 19.26 53.14
N ASP A 497 -8.14 19.17 53.18
CA ASP A 497 -8.91 18.10 52.56
C ASP A 497 -9.41 18.60 51.20
N PHE A 498 -9.32 17.78 50.15
CA PHE A 498 -9.83 18.14 48.83
C PHE A 498 -10.56 16.97 48.19
N ASP A 499 -11.58 17.31 47.40
CA ASP A 499 -12.35 16.39 46.57
C ASP A 499 -12.68 17.16 45.28
N VAL A 500 -12.04 16.76 44.19
CA VAL A 500 -12.03 17.51 42.94
C VAL A 500 -12.33 16.60 41.76
N THR A 501 -12.96 17.16 40.74
CA THR A 501 -13.50 16.38 39.65
C THR A 501 -13.21 17.04 38.31
N ASP A 502 -12.76 16.23 37.37
CA ASP A 502 -12.63 16.52 35.94
C ASP A 502 -13.74 15.77 35.21
N ASP A 503 -14.76 16.48 34.75
CA ASP A 503 -15.90 15.86 34.06
C ASP A 503 -15.57 15.51 32.61
N ASP A 504 -14.55 16.13 32.02
CA ASP A 504 -14.10 15.87 30.64
C ASP A 504 -13.41 14.50 30.56
N TYR A 505 -12.53 14.20 31.54
CA TYR A 505 -11.81 12.93 31.61
C TYR A 505 -12.43 11.91 32.56
N LYS A 506 -13.57 12.24 33.20
CA LYS A 506 -14.21 11.42 34.24
C LYS A 506 -13.20 10.98 35.30
N ILE A 507 -12.40 11.91 35.82
CA ILE A 507 -11.45 11.65 36.91
C ILE A 507 -11.92 12.36 38.16
N SER A 508 -12.01 11.64 39.27
CA SER A 508 -12.22 12.22 40.59
C SER A 508 -10.97 12.03 41.43
N VAL A 509 -10.45 13.09 42.03
CA VAL A 509 -9.27 13.05 42.88
C VAL A 509 -9.63 13.56 44.27
N LYS A 510 -9.50 12.70 45.26
CA LYS A 510 -9.71 13.06 46.67
C LYS A 510 -8.46 12.80 47.49
N GLY A 511 -8.27 13.55 48.56
CA GLY A 511 -7.13 13.37 49.43
C GLY A 511 -7.06 14.38 50.55
N SER A 512 -6.06 14.20 51.40
CA SER A 512 -5.84 15.04 52.58
C SER A 512 -4.35 15.24 52.83
N TYR A 513 -3.99 16.46 53.19
CA TYR A 513 -2.72 16.78 53.80
C TYR A 513 -2.94 17.20 55.26
N THR A 514 -2.06 16.79 56.17
CA THR A 514 -2.00 17.35 57.52
C THR A 514 -0.55 17.54 57.95
N GLY A 515 -0.16 18.77 58.25
CA GLY A 515 1.20 19.10 58.65
C GLY A 515 1.45 20.60 58.77
N VAL A 516 2.71 20.98 58.97
CA VAL A 516 3.13 22.38 58.98
C VAL A 516 3.65 22.74 57.59
N PRO A 517 2.93 23.53 56.79
CA PRO A 517 3.38 23.89 55.46
C PRO A 517 4.54 24.89 55.49
N SER A 518 5.31 24.91 54.41
CA SER A 518 6.15 26.05 54.07
C SER A 518 5.29 27.19 53.53
N PHE A 519 5.66 28.43 53.84
CA PHE A 519 4.91 29.62 53.43
C PHE A 519 5.78 30.54 52.57
N TYR A 520 5.20 31.08 51.51
CA TYR A 520 5.84 32.05 50.63
C TYR A 520 4.94 33.23 50.29
N ASP A 521 5.55 34.40 50.21
CA ASP A 521 4.89 35.66 49.90
C ASP A 521 5.17 36.04 48.44
N GLY A 522 4.32 35.56 47.54
CA GLY A 522 4.38 35.81 46.10
C GLY A 522 4.25 37.29 45.74
N THR A 523 3.64 38.10 46.60
CA THR A 523 3.52 39.56 46.38
C THR A 523 4.83 40.33 46.55
N ALA A 524 5.83 39.75 47.24
CA ALA A 524 7.07 40.44 47.60
C ALA A 524 8.20 40.32 46.55
N THR A 525 8.06 39.44 45.55
CA THR A 525 9.08 39.19 44.51
C THR A 525 8.42 38.97 43.15
N THR A 526 9.00 39.51 42.08
CA THR A 526 8.50 39.29 40.71
C THR A 526 8.91 37.93 40.13
N SER A 527 9.68 37.13 40.86
CA SER A 527 10.12 35.78 40.49
C SER A 527 9.44 34.78 41.41
N SER A 528 8.18 34.47 41.11
CA SER A 528 7.51 33.32 41.69
C SER A 528 8.16 32.02 41.26
N LEU A 529 7.89 30.94 42.00
CA LEU A 529 8.30 29.58 41.65
C LEU A 529 8.09 29.27 40.16
N SER A 530 9.03 28.53 39.57
CA SER A 530 9.03 28.03 38.18
C SER A 530 7.80 27.18 37.79
N ILE A 531 6.84 27.00 38.70
CA ILE A 531 5.61 26.26 38.49
C ILE A 531 4.60 27.09 37.68
N ARG A 532 4.60 28.43 37.83
CA ARG A 532 3.83 29.29 36.93
C ARG A 532 4.24 29.04 35.48
N SER A 533 5.54 28.85 35.19
CA SER A 533 6.01 28.47 33.85
C SER A 533 5.72 27.02 33.47
N ALA A 534 5.63 26.06 34.40
CA ALA A 534 5.23 24.69 34.06
C ALA A 534 3.73 24.61 33.66
N ALA A 535 2.86 25.30 34.40
CA ALA A 535 1.43 25.40 34.12
C ALA A 535 1.10 26.32 32.92
N SER A 536 1.87 27.41 32.71
CA SER A 536 1.68 28.36 31.59
C SER A 536 2.53 28.09 30.36
N SER A 537 3.59 27.25 30.43
CA SER A 537 4.29 26.83 29.22
C SER A 537 3.29 26.09 28.33
N GLY A 538 3.22 26.45 27.05
CA GLY A 538 2.26 25.92 26.08
C GLY A 538 2.23 24.39 25.92
N LYS A 539 2.97 23.63 26.72
CA LYS A 539 2.90 22.18 26.86
C LYS A 539 1.60 21.70 27.53
N ALA A 540 1.02 22.41 28.51
CA ALA A 540 -0.30 22.04 29.07
C ALA A 540 -1.44 22.29 28.06
N LEU A 541 -1.31 23.33 27.23
CA LEU A 541 -2.16 23.57 26.06
C LEU A 541 -1.94 22.52 24.95
N ASN A 542 -0.70 22.05 24.74
CA ASN A 542 -0.43 20.94 23.83
C ASN A 542 -0.98 19.60 24.35
N VAL A 543 -0.99 19.37 25.67
CA VAL A 543 -1.70 18.25 26.29
C VAL A 543 -3.21 18.41 26.12
N ARG A 544 -3.79 19.62 26.18
CA ARG A 544 -5.21 19.83 25.80
C ARG A 544 -5.52 19.46 24.35
N ASN A 545 -4.64 19.81 23.42
CA ASN A 545 -4.81 19.46 22.00
C ASN A 545 -4.59 17.96 21.75
N LEU A 546 -3.65 17.33 22.45
CA LEU A 546 -3.38 15.90 22.36
C LEU A 546 -4.44 15.05 23.09
N ALA A 547 -4.97 15.54 24.21
CA ALA A 547 -5.89 14.84 25.08
C ALA A 547 -7.36 15.05 24.68
N ARG A 548 -7.74 16.15 24.01
CA ARG A 548 -9.01 16.19 23.24
C ARG A 548 -8.98 15.23 22.06
N ARG A 549 -7.82 15.07 21.42
CA ARG A 549 -7.60 14.08 20.34
C ARG A 549 -7.52 12.63 20.86
N GLN A 550 -7.12 12.41 22.12
CA GLN A 550 -7.16 11.09 22.77
C GLN A 550 -8.51 10.77 23.42
N ALA A 551 -9.28 11.77 23.86
CA ALA A 551 -10.64 11.58 24.38
C ALA A 551 -11.65 11.18 23.28
N PHE A 552 -11.36 11.50 22.02
CA PHE A 552 -12.05 10.92 20.86
C PHE A 552 -11.61 9.48 20.52
N ARG A 553 -10.63 8.92 21.26
CA ARG A 553 -9.97 7.63 20.99
C ARG A 553 -9.97 6.68 22.19
N LYS A 554 -10.83 6.88 23.17
CA LYS A 554 -11.37 5.83 24.03
C LYS A 554 -12.85 5.74 23.77
#